data_AF-A0A847TDL9-F1
#
_entry.id   AF-A0A847TDL9-F1
#
_cell.length_a   1.000
_cell.length_b   1.000
_cell.length_c   1.000
_cell.angle_alpha   90.00
_cell.angle_beta   90.00
_cell.angle_gamma   90.00
#
_symmetry.space_group_name_H-M   'P 1'
#
loop_
_entity.id
_entity.type
_entity.pdbx_description
1 polymer ?
#
loop_
_entity_poly.entity_id
_entity_poly.type
_entity_poly.pdbx_seq_one_letter_code
_entity_poly.pdbx_strand_id
1 'polypeptide(L)'
;MKSVKIFEYIDYLDCFVVHPAYKTIADQLGLAEWNQVTWIGRYFLCDHEKGALWFDNWELREQLREKASEVGLDAQDLLIIDPEKFKNKTVDPCHTPEERKLFWRDVFRSLELSMELLFSEARKINKAREGHDNFIIDLEQRISALSRRSYVARIF
;
A
#
# COMPACT_ATOMS: atom_id res chain seq x y z
N MET A 1 -7.17 -15.95 10.16
CA MET A 1 -5.93 -16.00 9.34
C MET A 1 -5.03 -14.85 9.76
N LYS A 2 -3.70 -14.95 9.54
CA LYS A 2 -2.77 -13.88 9.89
C LYS A 2 -3.05 -12.63 9.04
N SER A 3 -2.98 -11.46 9.63
CA SER A 3 -3.00 -10.17 8.96
C SER A 3 -1.58 -9.60 8.85
N VAL A 4 -1.38 -8.63 7.97
CA VAL A 4 -0.12 -7.90 7.83
C VAL A 4 -0.39 -6.40 7.77
N LYS A 5 0.37 -5.64 8.55
CA LYS A 5 0.38 -4.18 8.50
C LYS A 5 0.96 -3.72 7.16
N ILE A 6 0.28 -2.80 6.48
CA ILE A 6 0.70 -2.31 5.16
C ILE A 6 1.66 -1.14 5.28
N PHE A 7 1.41 -0.24 6.23
CA PHE A 7 2.08 1.04 6.32
C PHE A 7 2.87 1.16 7.61
N GLU A 8 4.03 1.79 7.51
CA GLU A 8 4.81 2.27 8.64
C GLU A 8 4.78 3.79 8.61
N TYR A 9 4.50 4.42 9.76
CA TYR A 9 4.41 5.88 9.83
C TYR A 9 5.71 6.45 10.36
N ILE A 10 6.18 7.52 9.71
CA ILE A 10 7.42 8.22 10.07
C ILE A 10 7.04 9.57 10.67
N ASP A 11 7.00 9.66 12.01
CA ASP A 11 6.54 10.87 12.72
C ASP A 11 7.37 12.11 12.34
N TYR A 12 8.67 11.96 12.10
CA TYR A 12 9.55 13.06 11.71
C TYR A 12 9.17 13.73 10.38
N LEU A 13 8.61 12.94 9.44
CA LEU A 13 8.25 13.39 8.10
C LEU A 13 6.75 13.61 7.91
N ASP A 14 5.93 13.21 8.90
CA ASP A 14 4.47 13.16 8.79
C ASP A 14 3.97 12.47 7.51
N CYS A 15 4.53 11.29 7.25
CA CYS A 15 4.19 10.47 6.09
C CYS A 15 4.24 8.98 6.42
N PHE A 16 3.82 8.15 5.47
CA PHE A 16 3.96 6.71 5.54
C PHE A 16 5.05 6.19 4.60
N VAL A 17 5.50 4.98 4.85
CA VAL A 17 6.23 4.12 3.91
C VAL A 17 5.57 2.75 3.88
N VAL A 18 5.87 1.95 2.86
CA VAL A 18 5.39 0.57 2.81
C VAL A 18 6.12 -0.26 3.87
N HIS A 19 5.37 -0.88 4.78
CA HIS A 19 5.93 -1.71 5.84
C HIS A 19 6.77 -2.86 5.24
N PRO A 20 8.02 -3.10 5.69
CA PRO A 20 8.94 -4.03 5.02
C PRO A 20 8.42 -5.47 4.87
N ALA A 21 7.69 -5.95 5.87
CA ALA A 21 7.09 -7.29 5.82
C ALA A 21 6.00 -7.39 4.73
N TYR A 22 5.18 -6.35 4.59
CA TYR A 22 4.16 -6.31 3.53
C TYR A 22 4.81 -6.14 2.16
N LYS A 23 5.82 -5.25 2.04
CA LYS A 23 6.58 -5.07 0.80
C LYS A 23 7.11 -6.40 0.26
N THR A 24 7.76 -7.18 1.13
CA THR A 24 8.29 -8.51 0.77
C THR A 24 7.20 -9.46 0.27
N ILE A 25 6.04 -9.49 0.94
CA ILE A 25 4.91 -10.34 0.53
C ILE A 25 4.33 -9.88 -0.81
N ALA A 26 4.11 -8.58 -0.96
CA ALA A 26 3.56 -7.98 -2.18
C ALA A 26 4.47 -8.24 -3.40
N ASP A 27 5.77 -8.07 -3.23
CA ASP A 27 6.76 -8.32 -4.29
C ASP A 27 6.81 -9.81 -4.67
N GLN A 28 6.77 -10.73 -3.67
CA GLN A 28 6.72 -12.17 -3.94
C GLN A 28 5.47 -12.62 -4.69
N LEU A 29 4.33 -12.02 -4.37
CA LEU A 29 3.03 -12.32 -4.98
C LEU A 29 2.77 -11.56 -6.30
N GLY A 30 3.66 -10.66 -6.70
CA GLY A 30 3.49 -9.84 -7.90
C GLY A 30 2.39 -8.79 -7.78
N LEU A 31 2.05 -8.36 -6.56
CA LEU A 31 1.03 -7.33 -6.29
C LEU A 31 1.52 -5.91 -6.59
N ALA A 32 2.83 -5.71 -6.71
CA ALA A 32 3.39 -4.42 -7.08
C ALA A 32 2.98 -4.06 -8.53
N GLU A 33 2.42 -2.86 -8.68
CA GLU A 33 2.20 -2.20 -9.96
C GLU A 33 3.21 -1.04 -10.07
N TRP A 34 2.77 0.21 -9.89
CA TRP A 34 3.66 1.34 -9.68
C TRP A 34 4.31 1.31 -8.30
N ASN A 35 3.56 0.84 -7.29
CA ASN A 35 4.07 0.47 -5.98
C ASN A 35 3.20 -0.65 -5.38
N GLN A 36 3.54 -1.10 -4.18
CA GLN A 36 2.88 -2.22 -3.50
C GLN A 36 1.47 -1.88 -2.98
N VAL A 37 1.08 -0.60 -2.97
CA VAL A 37 -0.20 -0.13 -2.40
C VAL A 37 -1.16 0.44 -3.45
N THR A 38 -0.74 0.54 -4.72
CA THR A 38 -1.57 1.01 -5.85
C THR A 38 -2.93 0.31 -5.91
N TRP A 39 -2.95 -1.03 -5.83
CA TRP A 39 -4.19 -1.81 -5.90
C TRP A 39 -5.10 -1.59 -4.69
N ILE A 40 -4.54 -1.30 -3.51
CA ILE A 40 -5.29 -1.01 -2.28
C ILE A 40 -6.06 0.30 -2.43
N GLY A 41 -5.46 1.31 -3.07
CA GLY A 41 -6.14 2.58 -3.33
C GLY A 41 -7.41 2.42 -4.18
N ARG A 42 -7.43 1.43 -5.08
CA ARG A 42 -8.62 1.10 -5.89
C ARG A 42 -9.76 0.52 -5.04
N TYR A 43 -9.45 -0.22 -3.98
CA TYR A 43 -10.45 -0.65 -3.01
C TYR A 43 -11.00 0.52 -2.19
N PHE A 44 -10.14 1.44 -1.76
CA PHE A 44 -10.58 2.60 -0.97
C PHE A 44 -11.46 3.56 -1.77
N LEU A 45 -11.06 3.88 -3.00
CA LEU A 45 -11.75 4.89 -3.81
C LEU A 45 -12.84 4.30 -4.70
N CYS A 46 -12.97 2.96 -4.76
CA CYS A 46 -13.85 2.26 -5.70
C CYS A 46 -13.69 2.75 -7.15
N ASP A 47 -12.48 3.17 -7.51
CA ASP A 47 -12.12 3.83 -8.77
C ASP A 47 -10.74 3.33 -9.21
N HIS A 48 -10.65 2.85 -10.45
CA HIS A 48 -9.44 2.23 -10.98
C HIS A 48 -8.31 3.25 -11.18
N GLU A 49 -8.62 4.42 -11.72
CA GLU A 49 -7.65 5.45 -12.10
C GLU A 49 -7.24 6.28 -10.89
N LYS A 50 -8.22 6.81 -10.14
CA LYS A 50 -7.95 7.61 -8.94
C LYS A 50 -7.30 6.77 -7.85
N GLY A 51 -7.73 5.52 -7.70
CA GLY A 51 -7.14 4.56 -6.76
C GLY A 51 -5.66 4.31 -7.01
N ALA A 52 -5.25 4.24 -8.28
CA ALA A 52 -3.84 4.06 -8.62
C ALA A 52 -2.98 5.28 -8.27
N LEU A 53 -3.57 6.48 -8.30
CA LEU A 53 -2.90 7.78 -8.16
C LEU A 53 -3.02 8.41 -6.77
N TRP A 54 -3.57 7.69 -5.79
CA TRP A 54 -3.88 8.22 -4.45
C TRP A 54 -2.67 8.74 -3.66
N PHE A 55 -1.44 8.28 -3.96
CA PHE A 55 -0.18 8.80 -3.39
C PHE A 55 0.73 9.47 -4.43
N ASP A 56 0.22 9.78 -5.61
CA ASP A 56 0.99 10.41 -6.69
C ASP A 56 1.20 11.92 -6.46
N ASN A 57 1.95 12.27 -5.42
CA ASN A 57 2.09 13.64 -4.91
C ASN A 57 3.56 14.07 -5.01
N TRP A 58 4.10 14.11 -6.24
CA TRP A 58 5.54 14.33 -6.48
C TRP A 58 6.07 15.59 -5.81
N GLU A 59 5.33 16.69 -5.88
CA GLU A 59 5.71 17.98 -5.31
C GLU A 59 5.87 17.90 -3.79
N LEU A 60 5.01 17.15 -3.11
CA LEU A 60 5.10 16.95 -1.66
C LEU A 60 6.31 16.09 -1.29
N ARG A 61 6.65 15.09 -2.12
CA ARG A 61 7.84 14.25 -1.91
C ARG A 61 9.12 15.05 -2.08
N GLU A 62 9.17 15.94 -3.07
CA GLU A 62 10.32 16.80 -3.30
C GLU A 62 10.59 17.72 -2.10
N GLN A 63 9.54 18.30 -1.51
CA GLN A 63 9.65 19.14 -0.31
C GLN A 63 10.24 18.40 0.90
N LEU A 64 10.09 17.08 0.97
CA LEU A 64 10.59 16.25 2.07
C LEU A 64 11.90 15.53 1.73
N ARG A 65 12.45 15.68 0.52
CA ARG A 65 13.60 14.89 0.05
C ARG A 65 14.82 14.98 0.96
N GLU A 66 15.21 16.20 1.33
CA GLU A 66 16.37 16.41 2.20
C GLU A 66 16.15 15.74 3.56
N LYS A 67 15.00 16.00 4.20
CA LYS A 67 14.63 15.41 5.49
C LYS A 67 14.51 13.89 5.44
N ALA A 68 14.04 13.33 4.32
CA ALA A 68 13.97 11.89 4.13
C ALA A 68 15.37 11.26 4.10
N SER A 69 16.32 11.91 3.42
CA SER A 69 17.70 11.44 3.37
C SER A 69 18.39 11.43 4.75
N GLU A 70 18.06 12.38 5.63
CA GLU A 70 18.58 12.44 7.02
C GLU A 70 18.21 11.19 7.85
N VAL A 71 17.08 10.56 7.52
CA VAL A 71 16.60 9.33 8.19
C VAL A 71 16.78 8.08 7.33
N GLY A 72 17.56 8.17 6.24
CA GLY A 72 17.90 7.04 5.38
C GLY A 72 16.75 6.55 4.50
N LEU A 73 15.78 7.40 4.19
CA LEU A 73 14.65 7.09 3.31
C LEU A 73 14.80 7.77 1.94
N ASP A 74 14.32 7.10 0.88
CA ASP A 74 14.16 7.72 -0.43
C ASP A 74 12.85 8.50 -0.48
N ALA A 75 12.89 9.72 -1.03
CA ALA A 75 11.70 10.54 -1.28
C ALA A 75 10.64 9.80 -2.12
N GLN A 76 11.07 8.87 -2.99
CA GLN A 76 10.18 8.06 -3.83
C GLN A 76 9.34 7.04 -3.05
N ASP A 77 9.81 6.63 -1.87
CA ASP A 77 9.12 5.67 -1.01
C ASP A 77 8.09 6.33 -0.10
N LEU A 78 8.06 7.67 -0.06
CA LEU A 78 7.15 8.42 0.81
C LEU A 78 5.72 8.39 0.28
N LEU A 79 4.81 8.00 1.16
CA LEU A 79 3.37 7.96 0.97
C LEU A 79 2.73 9.07 1.81
N ILE A 80 2.56 10.24 1.20
CA ILE A 80 2.12 11.46 1.87
C ILE A 80 0.60 11.62 1.67
N ILE A 81 -0.14 11.79 2.78
CA ILE A 81 -1.57 12.10 2.71
C ILE A 81 -1.74 13.53 2.23
N ASP A 82 -2.24 13.69 1.01
CA ASP A 82 -2.77 14.94 0.49
C ASP A 82 -4.30 14.96 0.68
N PRO A 83 -4.84 15.74 1.62
CA PRO A 83 -6.28 15.78 1.86
C PRO A 83 -7.06 16.23 0.61
N GLU A 84 -6.47 17.02 -0.28
CA GLU A 84 -7.16 17.49 -1.48
C GLU A 84 -7.42 16.38 -2.49
N LYS A 85 -6.61 15.32 -2.52
CA LYS A 85 -6.87 14.14 -3.36
C LYS A 85 -8.06 13.30 -2.92
N PHE A 86 -8.41 13.36 -1.63
CA PHE A 86 -9.53 12.62 -1.06
C PHE A 86 -10.83 13.43 -1.05
N LYS A 87 -10.86 14.64 -1.63
CA LYS A 87 -12.10 15.42 -1.72
C LYS A 87 -13.00 14.93 -2.85
N ASN A 88 -14.31 14.97 -2.61
CA ASN A 88 -15.26 14.92 -3.70
C ASN A 88 -15.19 16.25 -4.48
N LYS A 89 -15.15 16.19 -5.80
CA LYS A 89 -15.12 17.39 -6.65
C LYS A 89 -16.49 18.09 -6.75
N THR A 90 -17.57 17.42 -6.35
CA THR A 90 -18.94 17.94 -6.52
C THR A 90 -19.54 18.54 -5.26
N VAL A 91 -18.94 18.30 -4.09
CA VAL A 91 -19.43 18.78 -2.80
C VAL A 91 -18.22 19.14 -1.94
N ASP A 92 -18.27 20.32 -1.34
CA ASP A 92 -17.22 20.75 -0.42
C ASP A 92 -17.10 19.79 0.77
N PRO A 93 -15.88 19.49 1.23
CA PRO A 93 -15.69 18.66 2.42
C PRO A 93 -16.35 19.28 3.66
N CYS A 94 -17.02 18.46 4.46
CA CYS A 94 -17.58 18.89 5.74
C CYS A 94 -16.54 19.07 6.85
N HIS A 95 -15.28 18.66 6.62
CA HIS A 95 -14.17 18.75 7.58
C HIS A 95 -12.98 19.48 6.95
N THR A 96 -12.19 20.15 7.77
CA THR A 96 -10.97 20.85 7.37
C THR A 96 -9.92 19.90 6.77
N PRO A 97 -8.98 20.38 5.95
CA PRO A 97 -7.86 19.57 5.47
C PRO A 97 -7.10 18.85 6.58
N GLU A 98 -6.89 19.51 7.72
CA GLU A 98 -6.16 18.98 8.89
C GLU A 98 -6.92 17.82 9.53
N GLU A 99 -8.22 17.97 9.77
CA GLU A 99 -9.07 16.89 10.32
C GLU A 99 -9.09 15.67 9.39
N ARG A 100 -9.19 15.89 8.08
CA ARG A 100 -9.16 14.81 7.08
C ARG A 100 -7.81 14.10 7.07
N LYS A 101 -6.70 14.85 7.15
CA LYS A 101 -5.35 14.27 7.24
C LYS A 101 -5.19 13.42 8.49
N LEU A 102 -5.66 13.91 9.64
CA LEU A 102 -5.64 13.18 10.91
C LEU A 102 -6.45 11.88 10.82
N PHE A 103 -7.68 11.94 10.28
CA PHE A 103 -8.51 10.76 10.08
C PHE A 103 -7.81 9.70 9.21
N TRP A 104 -7.29 10.09 8.04
CA TRP A 104 -6.61 9.15 7.14
C TRP A 104 -5.31 8.60 7.72
N ARG A 105 -4.59 9.38 8.52
CA ARG A 105 -3.43 8.90 9.27
C ARG A 105 -3.84 7.76 10.20
N ASP A 106 -4.91 7.93 10.94
CA ASP A 106 -5.37 6.93 11.91
C ASP A 106 -5.91 5.67 11.19
N VAL A 107 -6.60 5.85 10.06
CA VAL A 107 -7.02 4.73 9.18
C VAL A 107 -5.81 3.95 8.69
N PHE A 108 -4.79 4.59 8.12
CA PHE A 108 -3.63 3.88 7.57
C PHE A 108 -2.73 3.28 8.64
N ARG A 109 -2.61 3.89 9.82
CA ARG A 109 -1.92 3.29 10.97
C ARG A 109 -2.59 2.00 11.45
N SER A 110 -3.91 1.92 11.34
CA SER A 110 -4.73 0.79 11.82
C SER A 110 -4.97 -0.27 10.75
N LEU A 111 -4.63 0.02 9.48
CA LEU A 111 -4.95 -0.85 8.37
C LEU A 111 -4.01 -2.07 8.32
N GLU A 112 -4.63 -3.24 8.40
CA GLU A 112 -3.98 -4.52 8.14
C GLU A 112 -4.79 -5.31 7.11
N LEU A 113 -4.11 -6.10 6.28
CA LEU A 113 -4.76 -6.98 5.31
C LEU A 113 -4.64 -8.42 5.72
N SER A 114 -5.72 -9.17 5.55
CA SER A 114 -5.67 -10.62 5.67
C SER A 114 -4.85 -11.22 4.52
N MET A 115 -4.09 -12.29 4.82
CA MET A 115 -3.43 -13.06 3.75
C MET A 115 -4.42 -13.58 2.70
N GLU A 116 -5.68 -13.80 3.09
CA GLU A 116 -6.74 -14.25 2.18
C GLU A 116 -6.98 -13.26 1.05
N LEU A 117 -7.15 -11.98 1.42
CA LEU A 117 -7.36 -10.92 0.46
C LEU A 117 -6.13 -10.75 -0.45
N LEU A 118 -4.92 -10.82 0.12
CA LEU A 118 -3.68 -10.74 -0.65
C LEU A 118 -3.58 -11.87 -1.68
N PHE A 119 -3.90 -13.10 -1.31
CA PHE A 119 -3.85 -14.24 -2.23
C PHE A 119 -4.93 -14.16 -3.31
N SER A 120 -6.13 -13.70 -2.95
CA SER A 120 -7.22 -13.49 -3.91
C SER A 120 -6.84 -12.45 -4.96
N GLU A 121 -6.31 -11.30 -4.53
CA GLU A 121 -5.93 -10.24 -5.47
C GLU A 121 -4.71 -10.66 -6.31
N ALA A 122 -3.74 -11.36 -5.73
CA ALA A 122 -2.58 -11.86 -6.46
C ALA A 122 -3.00 -12.79 -7.61
N ARG A 123 -3.95 -13.71 -7.37
CA ARG A 123 -4.50 -14.58 -8.41
C ARG A 123 -5.20 -13.78 -9.51
N LYS A 124 -6.00 -12.79 -9.13
CA LYS A 124 -6.72 -11.92 -10.08
C LYS A 124 -5.74 -11.14 -10.96
N ILE A 125 -4.74 -10.48 -10.37
CA ILE A 125 -3.71 -9.72 -11.08
C ILE A 125 -2.88 -10.65 -11.97
N ASN A 126 -2.44 -11.80 -11.46
CA ASN A 126 -1.63 -12.74 -12.22
C ASN A 126 -2.39 -13.32 -13.41
N LYS A 127 -3.67 -13.66 -13.24
CA LYS A 127 -4.52 -14.12 -14.35
C LYS A 127 -4.65 -13.05 -15.44
N ALA A 128 -4.76 -11.79 -15.08
CA ALA A 128 -4.79 -10.69 -16.04
C ALA A 128 -3.46 -10.49 -16.80
N ARG A 129 -2.36 -11.08 -16.30
CA ARG A 129 -1.02 -11.05 -16.91
C ARG A 129 -0.69 -12.32 -17.70
N GLU A 130 -1.63 -13.26 -17.86
CA GLU A 130 -1.40 -14.48 -18.61
C GLU A 130 -0.91 -14.17 -20.04
N GLY A 131 0.23 -14.74 -20.43
CA GLY A 131 0.87 -14.48 -21.72
C GLY A 131 1.78 -13.23 -21.77
N HIS A 132 1.93 -12.49 -20.66
CA HIS A 132 2.85 -11.37 -20.53
C HIS A 132 4.11 -11.75 -19.73
N ASP A 133 5.21 -11.01 -19.93
CA ASP A 133 6.51 -11.29 -19.28
C ASP A 133 6.48 -11.25 -17.74
N ASN A 134 5.51 -10.54 -17.17
CA ASN A 134 5.31 -10.43 -15.72
C ASN A 134 4.33 -11.46 -15.14
N PHE A 135 3.96 -12.48 -15.90
CA PHE A 135 3.19 -13.63 -15.42
C PHE A 135 4.04 -14.50 -14.47
N ILE A 136 3.48 -14.83 -13.31
CA ILE A 136 4.13 -15.68 -12.31
C ILE A 136 3.58 -17.10 -12.43
N ILE A 137 4.34 -17.96 -13.10
CA ILE A 137 3.98 -19.38 -13.34
C ILE A 137 3.85 -20.15 -12.01
N ASP A 138 4.69 -19.84 -11.03
CA ASP A 138 4.78 -20.54 -9.75
C ASP A 138 3.95 -19.90 -8.61
N LEU A 139 2.97 -19.03 -8.93
CA LEU A 139 2.25 -18.23 -7.93
C LEU A 139 1.63 -19.08 -6.80
N GLU A 140 0.97 -20.19 -7.12
CA GLU A 140 0.34 -21.06 -6.11
C GLU A 140 1.37 -21.72 -5.18
N GLN A 141 2.60 -21.98 -5.66
CA GLN A 141 3.68 -22.48 -4.82
C GLN A 141 4.14 -21.42 -3.82
N ARG A 142 4.24 -20.15 -4.27
CA ARG A 142 4.57 -19.00 -3.41
C ARG A 142 3.50 -18.77 -2.34
N ILE A 143 2.21 -18.80 -2.72
CA ILE A 143 1.07 -18.71 -1.78
C ILE A 143 1.13 -19.85 -0.74
N SER A 144 1.40 -21.07 -1.18
CA SER A 144 1.51 -22.24 -0.30
C SER A 144 2.66 -22.09 0.70
N ALA A 145 3.82 -21.59 0.26
CA ALA A 145 4.97 -21.36 1.12
C ALA A 145 4.69 -20.29 2.20
N LEU A 146 4.06 -19.18 1.84
CA LEU A 146 3.66 -18.12 2.77
C LEU A 146 2.62 -18.60 3.79
N SER A 147 1.66 -19.42 3.34
CA SER A 147 0.66 -20.03 4.21
C SER A 147 1.32 -20.97 5.24
N ARG A 148 2.28 -21.81 4.84
CA ARG A 148 3.00 -22.70 5.77
C ARG A 148 3.84 -21.94 6.79
N ARG A 149 4.56 -20.90 6.38
CA ARG A 149 5.37 -20.04 7.29
C ARG A 149 4.52 -19.37 8.36
N SER A 150 3.29 -18.98 8.03
CA SER A 150 2.36 -18.39 8.98
C SER A 150 1.73 -19.41 9.94
N TYR A 151 1.75 -20.71 9.60
CA TYR A 151 1.36 -21.81 10.50
C TYR A 151 2.49 -22.23 11.46
N VAL A 152 3.76 -22.25 11.03
CA VAL A 152 4.89 -22.67 11.89
C VAL A 152 5.12 -21.72 13.08
N ALA A 153 4.82 -20.42 12.91
CA ALA A 153 4.86 -19.45 14.01
C ALA A 153 3.78 -19.63 15.10
N ARG A 154 2.93 -20.68 15.02
CA ARG A 154 1.93 -21.04 16.05
C ARG A 154 2.35 -22.21 16.95
N ILE A 155 3.46 -22.89 16.65
CA ILE A 155 3.88 -24.12 17.34
C ILE A 155 5.01 -23.86 18.38
N PHE A 156 5.47 -22.62 18.51
CA PHE A 156 6.40 -22.18 19.55
C PHE A 156 5.78 -21.05 20.37
#